data_AF-A0A2K1EB11-F1
#
_entry.id   AF-A0A2K1EB11-F1
#
_cell.length_a   1.000
_cell.length_b   1.000
_cell.length_c   1.000
_cell.angle_alpha   90.00
_cell.angle_beta   90.00
_cell.angle_gamma   90.00
#
_symmetry.space_group_name_H-M   'P 1'
#
loop_
_entity.id
_entity.type
_entity.pdbx_description
1 polymer ?
#
loop_
_entity_poly.entity_id
_entity_poly.type
_entity_poly.pdbx_seq_one_letter_code
_entity_poly.pdbx_strand_id
1 'polypeptide(L)'
;MTTNAPDALDQLDDAVAAEAFRRLVRHLRHRHDAQNIELMGLAGFCRNCLADWIRDAGFEGDKLAARELIHGMPMDEWKSTRQAPATEEQLARMEASIAKNRVE
;
A
#
# COMPACT_ATOMS: atom_id res chain seq x y z
N MET A 1 -5.08 -5.19 28.11
CA MET A 1 -5.36 -6.63 28.25
C MET A 1 -4.73 -7.31 27.05
N THR A 2 -3.51 -7.84 27.21
CA THR A 2 -2.81 -8.59 26.17
C THR A 2 -3.45 -9.95 26.04
N THR A 3 -4.37 -10.09 25.10
CA THR A 3 -4.89 -11.40 24.72
C THR A 3 -3.79 -12.11 23.94
N ASN A 4 -3.06 -13.02 24.59
CA ASN A 4 -2.15 -13.99 23.94
C ASN A 4 -2.92 -15.02 23.09
N ALA A 5 -4.09 -14.67 22.58
CA ALA A 5 -4.84 -15.47 21.64
C ALA A 5 -4.26 -15.22 20.24
N PRO A 6 -4.09 -16.24 19.40
CA PRO A 6 -3.68 -16.05 18.01
C PRO A 6 -4.67 -15.11 17.32
N ASP A 7 -4.15 -14.18 16.51
CA ASP A 7 -4.98 -13.26 15.74
C ASP A 7 -5.86 -14.10 14.80
N ALA A 8 -7.18 -13.86 14.82
CA ALA A 8 -8.11 -14.57 13.95
C ALA A 8 -7.81 -14.33 12.46
N LEU A 9 -7.13 -13.21 12.14
CA LEU A 9 -6.67 -12.92 10.80
C LEU A 9 -5.64 -13.95 10.30
N ASP A 10 -4.77 -14.46 11.19
CA ASP A 10 -3.75 -15.47 10.85
C ASP A 10 -4.36 -16.85 10.57
N GLN A 11 -5.64 -17.04 10.85
CA GLN A 11 -6.39 -18.27 10.57
C GLN A 11 -7.26 -18.16 9.31
N LEU A 12 -7.25 -17.01 8.64
CA LEU A 12 -7.97 -16.83 7.38
C LEU A 12 -7.34 -17.69 6.28
N ASP A 13 -8.17 -18.41 5.53
CA ASP A 13 -7.70 -19.22 4.39
C ASP A 13 -6.93 -18.36 3.37
N ASP A 14 -5.75 -18.84 2.97
CA ASP A 14 -4.84 -18.10 2.09
C ASP A 14 -5.46 -17.75 0.73
N ALA A 15 -6.32 -18.61 0.16
CA ALA A 15 -6.97 -18.32 -1.10
C ALA A 15 -7.98 -17.18 -0.96
N VAL A 16 -8.69 -17.13 0.17
CA VAL A 16 -9.60 -16.03 0.51
C VAL A 16 -8.81 -14.72 0.73
N ALA A 17 -7.74 -14.76 1.50
CA ALA A 17 -6.86 -13.61 1.74
C ALA A 17 -6.27 -13.07 0.42
N ALA A 18 -5.78 -13.97 -0.45
CA ALA A 18 -5.22 -13.60 -1.74
C ALA A 18 -6.26 -12.94 -2.67
N GLU A 19 -7.50 -13.42 -2.70
CA GLU A 19 -8.55 -12.79 -3.50
C GLU A 19 -8.92 -11.40 -2.98
N ALA A 20 -9.02 -11.23 -1.65
CA ALA A 20 -9.26 -9.93 -1.04
C ALA A 20 -8.12 -8.94 -1.36
N PHE A 21 -6.86 -9.38 -1.28
CA PHE A 21 -5.70 -8.57 -1.65
C PHE A 21 -5.73 -8.15 -3.13
N ARG A 22 -5.95 -9.09 -4.05
CA ARG A 22 -6.06 -8.79 -5.48
C ARG A 22 -7.21 -7.83 -5.77
N ARG A 23 -8.33 -7.95 -5.08
CA ARG A 23 -9.47 -7.03 -5.18
C ARG A 23 -9.12 -5.63 -4.70
N LEU A 24 -8.41 -5.49 -3.56
CA LEU A 24 -7.92 -4.20 -3.08
C LEU A 24 -6.99 -3.54 -4.10
N VAL A 25 -6.01 -4.29 -4.63
CA VAL A 25 -5.08 -3.78 -5.64
C VAL A 25 -5.84 -3.27 -6.87
N ARG A 26 -6.76 -4.08 -7.42
CA ARG A 26 -7.60 -3.67 -8.57
C ARG A 26 -8.45 -2.44 -8.25
N HIS A 27 -9.02 -2.34 -7.04
CA HIS A 27 -9.79 -1.18 -6.61
C HIS A 27 -8.94 0.10 -6.59
N LEU A 28 -7.72 0.02 -6.05
CA LEU A 28 -6.79 1.14 -6.00
C LEU A 28 -6.28 1.56 -7.39
N ARG A 29 -6.19 0.63 -8.35
CA ARG A 29 -5.89 0.99 -9.76
C ARG A 29 -7.05 1.74 -10.41
N HIS A 30 -8.28 1.34 -10.13
CA HIS A 30 -9.48 2.05 -10.61
C HIS A 30 -9.56 3.46 -10.00
N ARG A 31 -9.38 3.57 -8.68
CA ARG A 31 -9.39 4.82 -7.90
C ARG A 31 -8.06 5.58 -7.97
N HIS A 32 -7.64 5.94 -9.18
CA HIS A 32 -6.43 6.74 -9.41
C HIS A 32 -6.50 8.15 -8.80
N ASP A 33 -7.71 8.66 -8.54
CA ASP A 33 -7.96 9.87 -7.77
C ASP A 33 -7.46 9.77 -6.32
N ALA A 34 -7.45 8.57 -5.74
CA ALA A 34 -6.87 8.33 -4.42
C ALA A 34 -5.34 8.31 -4.53
N GLN A 35 -4.72 9.49 -4.54
CA GLN A 35 -3.27 9.66 -4.66
C GLN A 35 -2.54 8.97 -3.51
N ASN A 36 -1.32 8.48 -3.78
CA ASN A 36 -0.50 7.84 -2.75
C ASN A 36 -0.26 8.77 -1.55
N ILE A 37 -0.05 10.07 -1.78
CA ILE A 37 0.19 11.03 -0.70
C ILE A 37 -1.02 11.18 0.23
N GLU A 38 -2.23 11.14 -0.31
CA GLU A 38 -3.47 11.17 0.49
C GLU A 38 -3.64 9.89 1.31
N LEU A 39 -3.39 8.73 0.71
CA LEU A 39 -3.43 7.44 1.42
C LEU A 39 -2.39 7.42 2.56
N MET A 40 -1.18 7.90 2.30
CA MET A 40 -0.13 8.03 3.32
C MET A 40 -0.58 8.98 4.43
N GLY A 41 -1.10 10.16 4.10
CA GLY A 41 -1.58 11.16 5.06
C GLY A 41 -2.77 10.69 5.91
N LEU A 42 -3.62 9.80 5.38
CA LEU A 42 -4.79 9.27 6.08
C LEU A 42 -4.45 8.04 6.93
N ALA A 43 -3.77 7.06 6.33
CA ALA A 43 -3.68 5.69 6.86
C ALA A 43 -2.25 5.18 7.00
N GLY A 44 -1.24 5.99 6.67
CA GLY A 44 0.16 5.61 6.85
C GLY A 44 0.65 4.55 5.87
N PHE A 45 -0.15 4.18 4.86
CA PHE A 45 0.23 3.25 3.81
C PHE A 45 -0.28 3.72 2.45
N CYS A 46 0.32 3.22 1.37
CA CYS A 46 -0.16 3.46 0.01
C CYS A 46 0.16 2.26 -0.90
N ARG A 47 -0.05 2.41 -2.22
CA ARG A 47 0.28 1.37 -3.22
C ARG A 47 1.74 0.92 -3.16
N ASN A 48 2.66 1.83 -2.88
CA ASN A 48 4.07 1.48 -2.79
C ASN A 48 4.36 0.59 -1.57
N CYS A 49 3.64 0.78 -0.46
CA CYS A 49 3.72 -0.10 0.71
C CYS A 49 3.24 -1.51 0.38
N LEU A 50 2.15 -1.65 -0.40
CA LEU A 50 1.70 -2.96 -0.88
C LEU A 50 2.77 -3.66 -1.73
N ALA A 51 3.52 -2.91 -2.54
CA ALA A 51 4.62 -3.45 -3.34
C ALA A 51 5.81 -3.90 -2.48
N ASP A 52 6.09 -3.18 -1.39
CA ASP A 52 7.11 -3.58 -0.43
C ASP A 52 6.63 -4.82 0.37
N TRP A 53 5.36 -4.88 0.80
CA TRP A 53 4.82 -6.02 1.54
C TRP A 53 4.82 -7.34 0.77
N ILE A 54 4.49 -7.34 -0.53
CA ILE A 54 4.60 -8.58 -1.33
C ILE A 54 6.05 -9.04 -1.48
N ARG A 55 7.02 -8.10 -1.50
CA ARG A 55 8.45 -8.44 -1.56
C ARG A 55 8.92 -9.02 -0.24
N ASP A 56 8.52 -8.42 0.87
CA ASP A 56 8.82 -8.93 2.21
C ASP A 56 8.18 -10.32 2.43
N ALA A 57 7.04 -10.58 1.79
CA ALA A 57 6.37 -11.87 1.77
C ALA A 57 6.96 -12.89 0.76
N GLY A 58 8.02 -12.55 0.02
CA GLY A 58 8.75 -13.47 -0.84
C GLY A 58 8.49 -13.36 -2.36
N PHE A 59 7.93 -12.26 -2.85
CA PHE A 59 7.86 -12.01 -4.29
C PHE A 59 9.25 -11.94 -4.92
N GLU A 60 9.51 -12.76 -5.94
CA GLU A 60 10.84 -12.95 -6.55
C GLU A 60 11.35 -11.74 -7.35
N GLY A 61 10.45 -10.83 -7.75
CA GLY A 61 10.81 -9.65 -8.53
C GLY A 61 11.44 -8.52 -7.70
N ASP A 62 12.14 -7.63 -8.39
CA ASP A 62 12.72 -6.45 -7.76
C ASP A 62 11.66 -5.40 -7.36
N LYS A 63 12.12 -4.29 -6.76
CA LYS A 63 11.26 -3.20 -6.31
C LYS A 63 10.46 -2.56 -7.45
N LEU A 64 11.01 -2.50 -8.65
CA LEU A 64 10.34 -1.91 -9.80
C LEU A 64 9.26 -2.85 -10.31
N ALA A 65 9.57 -4.14 -10.45
CA ALA A 65 8.64 -5.18 -10.85
C ALA A 65 7.46 -5.29 -9.87
N ALA A 66 7.71 -5.23 -8.56
CA ALA A 66 6.65 -5.25 -7.56
C ALA A 66 5.73 -4.02 -7.66
N ARG A 67 6.30 -2.84 -7.91
CA ARG A 67 5.51 -1.62 -8.09
C ARG A 67 4.69 -1.66 -9.36
N GLU A 68 5.27 -2.10 -10.47
CA GLU A 68 4.53 -2.31 -11.71
C GLU A 68 3.40 -3.33 -11.52
N LEU A 69 3.66 -4.42 -10.79
CA LEU A 69 2.63 -5.38 -10.42
C LEU A 69 1.52 -4.76 -9.59
N ILE A 70 1.78 -3.86 -8.65
CA ILE A 70 0.71 -3.21 -7.86
C ILE A 70 -0.02 -2.13 -8.66
N HIS A 71 0.70 -1.28 -9.37
CA HIS A 71 0.13 -0.16 -10.14
C HIS A 71 -0.57 -0.61 -11.42
N GLY A 72 -0.20 -1.77 -11.97
CA GLY A 72 -0.73 -2.31 -13.23
C GLY A 72 -0.18 -1.60 -14.48
N MET A 73 0.87 -0.80 -14.32
CA MET A 73 1.62 -0.13 -15.38
C MET A 73 3.01 0.29 -14.87
N PRO A 74 3.98 0.57 -15.76
CA PRO A 74 5.29 1.06 -15.36
C PRO A 74 5.20 2.34 -14.51
N MET A 75 6.11 2.46 -13.54
CA MET A 75 6.12 3.62 -12.62
C MET A 75 6.25 4.96 -13.36
N ASP A 76 7.00 5.01 -14.46
CA ASP A 76 7.18 6.24 -15.22
C ASP A 76 5.91 6.65 -15.97
N GLU A 77 5.11 5.67 -16.42
CA GLU A 77 3.78 5.91 -16.97
C GLU A 77 2.83 6.43 -15.89
N TRP A 78 2.85 5.84 -14.69
CA TRP A 78 2.02 6.30 -13.57
C TRP A 78 2.36 7.73 -13.15
N LYS A 79 3.65 8.06 -13.04
CA LYS A 79 4.11 9.41 -12.67
C LYS A 79 3.67 10.45 -13.69
N SER A 80 3.79 10.13 -14.99
CA SER A 80 3.46 11.07 -16.07
C SER A 80 1.97 11.26 -16.28
N THR A 81 1.15 10.23 -16.04
CA THR A 81 -0.28 10.27 -16.38
C THR A 81 -1.22 10.45 -15.18
N ARG A 82 -0.77 10.14 -13.95
CA ARG A 82 -1.65 10.04 -12.77
C ARG A 82 -1.13 10.75 -11.52
N GLN A 83 0.16 11.03 -11.39
CA GLN A 83 0.72 11.59 -10.15
C GLN A 83 0.69 13.12 -10.15
N ALA A 84 0.06 13.70 -9.12
CA ALA A 84 0.15 15.13 -8.86
C ALA A 84 1.31 15.44 -7.90
N PRO A 85 1.93 16.64 -8.00
CA PRO A 85 2.88 17.10 -7.00
C PRO A 85 2.17 17.25 -5.64
N ALA A 86 2.84 16.83 -4.57
CA ALA A 86 2.32 16.97 -3.22
C ALA A 86 2.48 18.41 -2.72
N THR A 87 1.47 18.94 -2.03
CA THR A 87 1.56 20.20 -1.30
C THR A 87 2.31 20.00 0.02
N GLU A 88 2.80 21.10 0.62
CA GLU A 88 3.44 21.07 1.93
C GLU A 88 2.52 20.50 3.02
N GLU A 89 1.23 20.83 2.98
CA GLU A 89 0.24 20.30 3.91
C GLU A 89 0.09 18.77 3.78
N GLN A 90 0.05 18.26 2.55
CA GLN A 90 -0.04 16.82 2.29
C GLN A 90 1.21 16.08 2.79
N LEU A 91 2.39 16.67 2.63
CA LEU A 91 3.65 16.14 3.16
C LEU A 91 3.63 16.10 4.69
N ALA A 92 3.22 17.20 5.34
CA ALA A 92 3.12 17.25 6.80
C ALA A 92 2.13 16.22 7.36
N ARG A 93 0.97 16.05 6.70
CA ARG A 93 -0.01 15.01 7.07
C ARG A 93 0.57 13.60 6.91
N MET A 94 1.28 13.34 5.82
CA MET A 94 1.99 12.07 5.63
C MET A 94 2.98 11.81 6.76
N GLU A 95 3.85 12.76 7.10
CA GLU A 95 4.84 12.60 8.16
C GLU A 95 4.20 12.29 9.51
N ALA A 96 3.16 13.05 9.88
CA ALA A 96 2.41 12.82 11.11
C ALA A 96 1.73 11.44 11.13
N SER A 97 1.23 10.97 9.99
CA SER A 97 0.59 9.66 9.85
C SER A 97 1.61 8.52 9.94
N ILE A 98 2.74 8.62 9.25
CA ILE A 98 3.84 7.64 9.33
C ILE A 98 4.37 7.52 10.75
N ALA A 99 4.43 8.63 11.51
CA ALA A 99 4.87 8.59 12.90
C ALA A 99 4.00 7.68 13.77
N LYS A 100 2.69 7.55 13.47
CA LYS A 100 1.77 6.65 14.18
C LYS A 100 1.99 5.17 13.87
N ASN A 101 2.65 4.86 12.75
CA ASN A 101 2.99 3.47 12.40
C ASN A 101 4.15 2.92 13.22
N ARG A 102 4.94 3.79 13.87
CA ARG A 102 5.96 3.36 14.82
C ARG A 102 5.23 2.87 16.07
N VAL A 103 5.17 1.55 16.21
CA VAL A 103 4.77 0.90 17.45
C VAL A 103 5.91 1.12 18.44
N GLU A 104 5.63 1.77 19.57
CA GLU A 104 6.52 1.72 20.75
C GLU A 104 6.50 0.32 21.38
#